data_AF-A0AA37MA65-F1
#
_entry.id   AF-A0AA37MA65-F1
#
_cell.length_a   1.000
_cell.length_b   1.000
_cell.length_c   1.000
_cell.angle_alpha   90.00
_cell.angle_beta   90.00
_cell.angle_gamma   90.00
#
_symmetry.space_group_name_H-M   'P 1'
#
loop_
_entity.id
_entity.type
_entity.pdbx_description
1 polymer ?
#
loop_
_entity_poly.entity_id
_entity_poly.type
_entity_poly.pdbx_seq_one_letter_code
_entity_poly.pdbx_strand_id
1 'polypeptide(L)'
;MPGHVAITGGRGGGARVLAAVLAGQVEPSAGAVTFAGQDLRAFDPAERARRIAYASGEAILIEGSLRQNLLYGSEGAPDAAGFGEILRLTGLDAFVYARGLTGPVDSAADPDLARAVVAARESVRARLRADQAERLVEPFDPALYNHQADLGENILFGEPVGPALAPARLARQPYLRAVLEAEGLTRPLTEIGLAVARNSVEIFADLPNDHPLFDAFSLFPAAERGFFEDLVARQTDATLRRGPAGHRDREALIGLALRYNETRHRFGLIDAGLEARIVGARHAFARMLPAALRGSVEFYDPARVNPAASLEENLLFGRISYGEAGAEARVRALVRRVLAEEGLEDQVYRLGLDSRIDPAATGALAEGAPGPRERIAIDLARCLIREPDILVVAILLEERAPANFEERLADLRAARAGRGLIVCLPDTADTAALPPFDAVIRVAGNAVVAG
;
A
#
# COMPACT_ATOMS: atom_id res chain seq x y z
N MET A 1 -39.60 -12.68 -14.51
CA MET A 1 -38.98 -11.74 -13.56
C MET A 1 -37.48 -11.95 -13.60
N PRO A 2 -36.65 -10.93 -13.31
CA PRO A 2 -35.22 -11.13 -13.20
C PRO A 2 -34.92 -12.13 -12.08
N GLY A 3 -34.12 -13.15 -12.39
CA GLY A 3 -33.78 -14.24 -11.47
C GLY A 3 -32.27 -14.34 -11.24
N HIS A 4 -31.91 -15.06 -10.19
CA HIS A 4 -30.54 -15.40 -9.81
C HIS A 4 -30.26 -16.86 -10.17
N VAL A 5 -29.27 -17.07 -11.04
CA VAL A 5 -28.89 -18.39 -11.56
C VAL A 5 -27.48 -18.74 -11.11
N ALA A 6 -27.30 -19.95 -10.58
CA ALA A 6 -25.99 -20.50 -10.30
C ALA A 6 -25.50 -21.38 -11.45
N ILE A 7 -24.22 -21.27 -11.79
CA ILE A 7 -23.52 -22.22 -12.67
C ILE A 7 -22.52 -22.97 -11.81
N THR A 8 -22.63 -24.29 -11.78
CA THR A 8 -21.72 -25.19 -11.06
C THR A 8 -20.97 -26.08 -12.04
N GLY A 9 -19.73 -26.44 -11.74
CA GLY A 9 -18.95 -27.37 -12.57
C GLY A 9 -17.49 -27.32 -12.20
N GLY A 10 -16.84 -28.50 -12.18
CA GLY A 10 -15.44 -28.64 -11.77
C GLY A 10 -14.48 -27.74 -12.57
N ARG A 11 -13.29 -27.43 -12.04
CA ARG A 11 -12.23 -26.71 -12.76
C ARG A 11 -12.01 -27.32 -14.16
N GLY A 12 -12.11 -26.47 -15.18
CA GLY A 12 -11.98 -26.87 -16.59
C GLY A 12 -13.26 -27.47 -17.21
N GLY A 13 -14.34 -27.61 -16.44
CA GLY A 13 -15.63 -28.16 -16.89
C GLY A 13 -16.54 -27.14 -17.57
N GLY A 14 -16.00 -26.11 -18.23
CA GLY A 14 -16.77 -25.22 -19.12
C GLY A 14 -17.69 -24.19 -18.45
N ALA A 15 -17.83 -24.14 -17.12
CA ALA A 15 -18.72 -23.20 -16.42
C ALA A 15 -18.47 -21.73 -16.81
N ARG A 16 -17.20 -21.30 -16.81
CA ARG A 16 -16.82 -19.93 -17.21
C ARG A 16 -17.00 -19.66 -18.69
N VAL A 17 -16.85 -20.68 -19.53
CA VAL A 17 -17.12 -20.57 -20.98
C VAL A 17 -18.62 -20.37 -21.21
N LEU A 18 -19.47 -21.13 -20.52
CA LEU A 18 -20.91 -20.94 -20.56
C LEU A 18 -21.30 -19.54 -20.07
N ALA A 19 -20.72 -19.07 -18.96
CA ALA A 19 -20.94 -17.72 -18.48
C ALA A 19 -20.54 -16.66 -19.52
N ALA A 20 -19.39 -16.82 -20.19
CA ALA A 20 -18.96 -15.93 -21.25
C ALA A 20 -19.89 -15.95 -22.47
N VAL A 21 -20.45 -17.11 -22.84
CA VAL A 21 -21.46 -17.23 -23.90
C VAL A 21 -22.76 -16.53 -23.51
N LEU A 22 -23.25 -16.74 -22.28
CA LEU A 22 -24.45 -16.09 -21.76
C LEU A 22 -24.28 -14.57 -21.63
N ALA A 23 -23.07 -14.10 -21.40
CA ALA A 23 -22.72 -12.69 -21.38
C ALA A 23 -22.41 -12.07 -22.75
N GLY A 24 -22.50 -12.86 -23.84
CA GLY A 24 -22.22 -12.40 -25.20
C GLY A 24 -20.76 -12.03 -25.46
N GLN A 25 -19.82 -12.57 -24.66
CA GLN A 25 -18.37 -12.42 -24.85
C GLN A 25 -17.78 -13.49 -25.77
N VAL A 26 -18.43 -14.65 -25.83
CA VAL A 26 -18.09 -15.75 -26.74
C VAL A 26 -19.32 -16.07 -27.58
N GLU A 27 -19.17 -16.08 -28.90
CA GLU A 27 -20.28 -16.44 -29.79
C GLU A 27 -20.52 -17.96 -29.80
N PRO A 28 -21.78 -18.41 -29.73
CA PRO A 28 -22.09 -19.82 -29.83
C PRO A 28 -21.84 -20.33 -31.26
N SER A 29 -21.17 -21.47 -31.40
CA SER A 29 -20.95 -22.10 -32.71
C SER A 29 -22.23 -22.66 -33.35
N ALA A 30 -23.25 -22.94 -32.54
CA ALA A 30 -24.58 -23.35 -32.98
C ALA A 30 -25.65 -22.85 -31.98
N GLY A 31 -26.85 -22.56 -32.47
CA GLY A 31 -27.95 -22.01 -31.68
C GLY A 31 -27.91 -20.49 -31.53
N ALA A 32 -28.58 -19.98 -30.51
CA ALA A 32 -28.67 -18.55 -30.21
C ALA A 32 -28.82 -18.31 -28.69
N VAL A 33 -28.24 -17.22 -28.19
CA VAL A 33 -28.52 -16.66 -26.87
C VAL A 33 -29.39 -15.42 -27.11
N THR A 34 -30.52 -15.32 -26.42
CA THR A 34 -31.46 -14.21 -26.61
C THR A 34 -31.64 -13.40 -25.33
N PHE A 35 -31.79 -12.09 -25.48
CA PHE A 35 -32.21 -11.16 -24.43
C PHE A 35 -33.50 -10.48 -24.87
N ALA A 36 -34.55 -10.61 -24.06
CA ALA A 36 -35.91 -10.16 -24.40
C ALA A 36 -36.41 -10.68 -25.78
N GLY A 37 -36.03 -11.90 -26.16
CA GLY A 37 -36.41 -12.53 -27.42
C GLY A 37 -35.58 -12.13 -28.65
N GLN A 38 -34.65 -11.19 -28.52
CA GLN A 38 -33.72 -10.80 -29.57
C GLN A 38 -32.37 -11.49 -29.37
N ASP A 39 -31.78 -12.00 -30.45
CA ASP A 39 -30.44 -12.60 -30.42
C ASP A 39 -29.37 -11.59 -29.99
N LEU A 40 -28.48 -11.96 -29.06
CA LEU A 40 -27.40 -11.10 -28.58
C LEU A 40 -26.46 -10.59 -29.69
N ARG A 41 -26.35 -11.33 -30.80
CA ARG A 41 -25.57 -10.94 -31.98
C ARG A 41 -26.18 -9.77 -32.75
N ALA A 42 -27.48 -9.54 -32.60
CA ALA A 42 -28.21 -8.46 -33.26
C ALA A 42 -28.19 -7.14 -32.45
N PHE A 43 -27.65 -7.14 -31.23
CA PHE A 43 -27.47 -5.93 -30.44
C PHE A 43 -26.22 -5.18 -30.87
N ASP A 44 -26.28 -3.84 -30.82
CA ASP A 44 -25.08 -3.00 -30.81
C ASP A 44 -24.19 -3.41 -29.61
N PRO A 45 -22.86 -3.56 -29.78
CA PRO A 45 -21.98 -3.97 -28.69
C PRO A 45 -22.03 -3.09 -27.44
N ALA A 46 -22.20 -1.76 -27.59
CA ALA A 46 -22.30 -0.86 -26.45
C ALA A 46 -23.64 -1.02 -25.73
N GLU A 47 -24.75 -1.16 -26.48
CA GLU A 47 -26.05 -1.48 -25.88
C GLU A 47 -26.01 -2.81 -25.13
N ARG A 48 -25.43 -3.86 -25.73
CA ARG A 48 -25.27 -5.16 -25.07
C ARG A 48 -24.46 -5.04 -23.77
N ALA A 49 -23.36 -4.29 -23.78
CA ALA A 49 -22.50 -4.09 -22.63
C ALA A 49 -23.12 -3.25 -21.50
N ARG A 50 -24.13 -2.42 -21.82
CA ARG A 50 -24.97 -1.73 -20.81
C ARG A 50 -26.01 -2.66 -20.19
N ARG A 51 -26.61 -3.55 -21.00
CA ARG A 51 -27.63 -4.51 -20.55
C ARG A 51 -27.03 -5.67 -19.76
N ILE A 52 -25.90 -6.19 -20.21
CA ILE A 52 -25.27 -7.39 -19.67
C ILE A 52 -23.79 -7.09 -19.37
N ALA A 53 -23.43 -7.11 -18.09
CA ALA A 53 -22.03 -6.97 -17.68
C ALA A 53 -21.42 -8.33 -17.36
N TYR A 54 -20.16 -8.50 -17.72
CA TYR A 54 -19.39 -9.71 -17.48
C TYR A 54 -18.19 -9.39 -16.57
N ALA A 55 -18.19 -9.91 -15.35
CA ALA A 55 -17.04 -9.90 -14.46
C ALA A 55 -16.22 -11.17 -14.70
N SER A 56 -15.17 -11.04 -15.51
CA SER A 56 -14.27 -12.12 -15.89
C SER A 56 -13.19 -12.40 -14.83
N GLY A 57 -12.89 -11.40 -14.00
CA GLY A 57 -11.79 -11.41 -13.04
C GLY A 57 -10.47 -10.82 -13.58
N GLU A 58 -10.46 -10.27 -14.79
CA GLU A 58 -9.26 -9.75 -15.45
C GLU A 58 -9.40 -8.25 -15.79
N ALA A 59 -9.39 -7.39 -14.78
CA ALA A 59 -9.36 -5.95 -15.00
C ALA A 59 -8.03 -5.52 -15.66
N ILE A 60 -8.13 -5.00 -16.89
CA ILE A 60 -7.07 -4.20 -17.49
C ILE A 60 -7.07 -2.84 -16.80
N LEU A 61 -5.91 -2.46 -16.25
CA LEU A 61 -5.71 -1.19 -15.58
C LEU A 61 -5.07 -0.20 -16.54
N ILE A 62 -5.50 1.05 -16.44
CA ILE A 62 -4.96 2.19 -17.18
C ILE A 62 -4.15 3.08 -16.23
N GLU A 63 -3.19 3.81 -16.79
CA GLU A 63 -2.50 4.85 -16.04
C GLU A 63 -3.52 5.95 -15.67
N GLY A 64 -3.53 6.33 -14.40
CA GLY A 64 -4.50 7.31 -13.88
C GLY A 64 -4.79 7.08 -12.40
N SER A 65 -5.88 7.63 -11.89
CA SER A 65 -6.33 7.35 -10.53
C SER A 65 -7.05 6.00 -10.43
N LEU A 66 -7.15 5.46 -9.21
CA LEU A 66 -7.98 4.29 -8.95
C LEU A 66 -9.45 4.56 -9.29
N ARG A 67 -9.94 5.78 -9.04
CA ARG A 67 -11.28 6.25 -9.43
C ARG A 67 -11.49 6.16 -10.93
N GLN A 68 -10.56 6.67 -11.74
CA GLN A 68 -10.62 6.57 -13.20
C GLN A 68 -10.64 5.11 -13.66
N ASN A 69 -9.86 4.25 -12.99
CA ASN A 69 -9.89 2.83 -13.25
C ASN A 69 -11.25 2.20 -12.90
N LEU A 70 -11.89 2.56 -11.79
CA LEU A 70 -13.21 2.04 -11.41
C LEU A 70 -14.34 2.53 -12.31
N LEU A 71 -14.24 3.76 -12.81
CA LEU A 71 -15.19 4.37 -13.76
C LEU A 71 -14.90 4.02 -15.23
N TYR A 72 -13.94 3.12 -15.49
CA TYR A 72 -13.58 2.78 -16.85
C TYR A 72 -14.75 2.11 -17.57
N GLY A 73 -15.22 2.74 -18.64
CA GLY A 73 -16.35 2.26 -19.45
C GLY A 73 -17.74 2.52 -18.84
N SER A 74 -17.85 3.33 -17.79
CA SER A 74 -19.15 3.81 -17.27
C SER A 74 -19.53 5.17 -17.86
N GLU A 75 -20.83 5.38 -18.12
CA GLU A 75 -21.35 6.67 -18.62
C GLU A 75 -21.56 7.72 -17.50
N GLY A 76 -21.49 7.29 -16.24
CA GLY A 76 -21.64 8.14 -15.07
C GLY A 76 -20.79 7.65 -13.89
N ALA A 77 -20.81 8.41 -12.81
CA ALA A 77 -20.17 8.06 -11.55
C ALA A 77 -21.22 7.99 -10.44
N PRO A 78 -21.20 6.96 -9.59
CA PRO A 78 -21.99 6.94 -8.36
C PRO A 78 -21.65 8.14 -7.47
N ASP A 79 -22.58 8.50 -6.60
CA ASP A 79 -22.27 9.41 -5.50
C ASP A 79 -21.35 8.73 -4.45
N ALA A 80 -20.98 9.46 -3.41
CA ALA A 80 -20.08 8.94 -2.37
C ALA A 80 -20.65 7.69 -1.66
N ALA A 81 -21.95 7.69 -1.39
CA ALA A 81 -22.64 6.58 -0.73
C ALA A 81 -22.63 5.32 -1.60
N GLY A 82 -22.97 5.46 -2.88
CA GLY A 82 -22.95 4.37 -3.86
C GLY A 82 -21.55 3.82 -4.08
N PHE A 83 -20.52 4.68 -4.13
CA PHE A 83 -19.13 4.21 -4.15
C PHE A 83 -18.80 3.38 -2.91
N GLY A 84 -19.13 3.88 -1.71
CA GLY A 84 -18.88 3.16 -0.46
C GLY A 84 -19.53 1.78 -0.40
N GLU A 85 -20.76 1.65 -0.91
CA GLU A 85 -21.46 0.36 -1.00
C GLU A 85 -20.76 -0.61 -1.96
N ILE A 86 -20.40 -0.14 -3.17
CA ILE A 86 -19.71 -0.97 -4.17
C ILE A 86 -18.34 -1.43 -3.66
N LEU A 87 -17.58 -0.55 -2.98
CA LEU A 87 -16.29 -0.90 -2.40
C LEU A 87 -16.43 -1.97 -1.31
N ARG A 88 -17.46 -1.91 -0.47
CA ARG A 88 -17.73 -2.95 0.54
C ARG A 88 -18.12 -4.27 -0.11
N LEU A 89 -19.07 -4.23 -1.05
CA LEU A 89 -19.58 -5.41 -1.75
C LEU A 89 -18.47 -6.16 -2.50
N THR A 90 -17.54 -5.41 -3.10
CA THR A 90 -16.39 -5.98 -3.83
C THR A 90 -15.17 -6.23 -2.94
N GLY A 91 -15.21 -5.88 -1.64
CA GLY A 91 -14.04 -6.00 -0.76
C GLY A 91 -12.88 -5.07 -1.12
N LEU A 92 -13.09 -4.05 -1.95
CA LEU A 92 -12.10 -3.01 -2.22
C LEU A 92 -11.97 -1.99 -1.10
N ASP A 93 -12.89 -1.96 -0.14
CA ASP A 93 -12.90 -0.99 0.97
C ASP A 93 -11.51 -0.86 1.64
N ALA A 94 -10.93 -1.99 2.08
CA ALA A 94 -9.68 -1.99 2.82
C ALA A 94 -8.50 -1.55 1.95
N PHE A 95 -8.51 -1.93 0.67
CA PHE A 95 -7.49 -1.53 -0.29
C PHE A 95 -7.54 -0.03 -0.56
N VAL A 96 -8.73 0.51 -0.84
CA VAL A 96 -8.92 1.95 -1.06
C VAL A 96 -8.57 2.73 0.20
N TYR A 97 -9.03 2.28 1.37
CA TYR A 97 -8.77 2.96 2.64
C TYR A 97 -7.27 2.99 2.95
N ALA A 98 -6.56 1.86 2.79
CA ALA A 98 -5.12 1.79 2.99
C ALA A 98 -4.36 2.74 2.05
N ARG A 99 -4.78 2.84 0.78
CA ARG A 99 -4.21 3.80 -0.17
C ARG A 99 -4.51 5.26 0.18
N GLY A 100 -5.64 5.52 0.83
CA GLY A 100 -5.96 6.85 1.35
C GLY A 100 -5.05 7.25 2.50
N LEU A 101 -4.76 6.32 3.40
CA LEU A 101 -3.83 6.53 4.52
C LEU A 101 -2.39 6.77 4.06
N THR A 102 -1.93 6.07 3.02
CA THR A 102 -0.56 6.23 2.49
C THR A 102 -0.44 7.34 1.46
N GLY A 103 -1.55 8.00 1.09
CA GLY A 103 -1.57 9.12 0.16
C GLY A 103 -1.12 10.43 0.82
N PRO A 104 -0.55 11.38 0.03
CA PRO A 104 -0.20 12.70 0.53
C PRO A 104 -1.45 13.55 0.77
N VAL A 105 -1.33 14.55 1.66
CA VAL A 105 -2.37 15.55 1.91
C VAL A 105 -1.90 16.89 1.36
N ASP A 106 -2.48 17.32 0.25
CA ASP A 106 -2.20 18.63 -0.33
C ASP A 106 -2.93 19.73 0.45
N SER A 107 -2.20 20.34 1.39
CA SER A 107 -2.71 21.44 2.21
C SER A 107 -3.08 22.71 1.44
N ALA A 108 -2.57 22.90 0.22
CA ALA A 108 -2.93 24.04 -0.62
C ALA A 108 -4.23 23.78 -1.36
N ALA A 109 -4.46 22.55 -1.83
CA ALA A 109 -5.68 22.17 -2.51
C ALA A 109 -6.88 21.99 -1.56
N ASP A 110 -6.64 21.49 -0.34
CA ASP A 110 -7.68 21.24 0.67
C ASP A 110 -7.25 21.75 2.07
N PRO A 111 -7.31 23.08 2.32
CA PRO A 111 -6.92 23.65 3.60
C PRO A 111 -7.79 23.21 4.78
N ASP A 112 -9.03 22.80 4.51
CA ASP A 112 -9.99 22.38 5.52
C ASP A 112 -9.64 20.98 6.02
N LEU A 113 -9.37 20.04 5.10
CA LEU A 113 -8.82 18.73 5.44
C LEU A 113 -7.50 18.87 6.18
N ALA A 114 -6.60 19.77 5.75
CA ALA A 114 -5.33 19.96 6.44
C ALA A 114 -5.51 20.38 7.91
N ARG A 115 -6.44 21.31 8.20
CA ARG A 115 -6.77 21.69 9.58
C ARG A 115 -7.40 20.53 10.36
N ALA A 116 -8.28 19.77 9.72
CA ALA A 116 -8.90 18.61 10.36
C ALA A 116 -7.89 17.50 10.69
N VAL A 117 -6.89 17.26 9.83
CA VAL A 117 -5.80 16.31 10.10
C VAL A 117 -4.95 16.74 11.29
N VAL A 118 -4.62 18.04 11.40
CA VAL A 118 -3.90 18.57 12.59
C VAL A 118 -4.74 18.43 13.85
N ALA A 119 -6.05 18.64 13.79
CA ALA A 119 -6.95 18.39 14.93
C ALA A 119 -7.00 16.90 15.30
N ALA A 120 -7.18 16.02 14.31
CA ALA A 120 -7.24 14.57 14.51
C ALA A 120 -5.93 13.99 15.07
N ARG A 121 -4.77 14.59 14.76
CA ARG A 121 -3.48 14.24 15.38
C ARG A 121 -3.52 14.35 16.91
N GLU A 122 -4.13 15.41 17.44
CA GLU A 122 -4.30 15.56 18.89
C GLU A 122 -5.29 14.52 19.45
N SER A 123 -6.36 14.20 18.72
CA SER A 123 -7.28 13.11 19.08
C SER A 123 -6.59 11.74 19.10
N VAL A 124 -5.71 11.43 18.14
CA VAL A 124 -4.89 10.21 18.13
C VAL A 124 -4.02 10.14 19.39
N ARG A 125 -3.33 11.23 19.74
CA ARG A 125 -2.50 11.30 20.96
C ARG A 125 -3.33 11.14 22.23
N ALA A 126 -4.48 11.79 22.31
CA ALA A 126 -5.39 11.66 23.44
C ALA A 126 -5.90 10.22 23.58
N ARG A 127 -6.23 9.56 22.47
CA ARG A 127 -6.70 8.17 22.48
C ARG A 127 -5.60 7.18 22.86
N LEU A 128 -4.36 7.38 22.38
CA LEU A 128 -3.22 6.58 22.82
C LEU A 128 -3.02 6.66 24.33
N ARG A 129 -3.18 7.86 24.93
CA ARG A 129 -3.13 8.03 26.39
C ARG A 129 -4.28 7.35 27.13
N ALA A 130 -5.50 7.53 26.64
CA ALA A 130 -6.68 6.92 27.23
C ALA A 130 -6.62 5.38 27.22
N ASP A 131 -6.10 4.81 26.14
CA ASP A 131 -5.95 3.37 25.95
C ASP A 131 -4.64 2.82 26.62
N GLN A 132 -3.86 3.65 27.33
CA GLN A 132 -2.56 3.31 27.93
C GLN A 132 -1.58 2.68 26.93
N ALA A 133 -1.60 3.21 25.71
CA ALA A 133 -0.93 2.71 24.54
C ALA A 133 0.13 3.67 23.99
N GLU A 134 0.56 4.67 24.77
CA GLU A 134 1.55 5.68 24.34
C GLU A 134 2.86 5.05 23.88
N ARG A 135 3.26 3.92 24.48
CA ARG A 135 4.46 3.18 24.08
C ARG A 135 4.43 2.64 22.65
N LEU A 136 3.27 2.61 22.01
CA LEU A 136 3.14 2.16 20.62
C LEU A 136 3.67 3.18 19.61
N VAL A 137 3.69 4.48 19.96
CA VAL A 137 4.14 5.54 19.06
C VAL A 137 5.04 6.50 19.83
N GLU A 138 6.28 6.63 19.37
CA GLU A 138 7.19 7.66 19.88
C GLU A 138 6.97 8.94 19.06
N PRO A 139 6.41 10.01 19.67
CA PRO A 139 6.08 11.23 18.95
C PRO A 139 7.35 11.95 18.46
N PHE A 140 7.23 12.70 17.37
CA PHE A 140 8.26 13.63 16.98
C PHE A 140 8.25 14.85 17.89
N ASP A 141 9.43 15.16 18.43
CA ASP A 141 9.71 16.36 19.20
C ASP A 141 11.01 16.99 18.65
N PRO A 142 10.99 18.26 18.22
CA PRO A 142 12.18 18.94 17.70
C PRO A 142 13.38 18.90 18.64
N ALA A 143 13.15 18.87 19.95
CA ALA A 143 14.18 18.93 20.98
C ALA A 143 14.67 17.56 21.45
N LEU A 144 14.02 16.46 21.05
CA LEU A 144 14.35 15.11 21.51
C LEU A 144 14.79 14.22 20.35
N TYR A 145 15.65 13.26 20.67
CA TYR A 145 15.99 12.15 19.77
C TYR A 145 14.83 11.16 19.73
N ASN A 146 14.48 10.66 18.54
CA ASN A 146 13.43 9.65 18.37
C ASN A 146 14.08 8.27 18.17
N HIS A 147 13.85 7.35 19.10
CA HIS A 147 14.50 6.04 19.13
C HIS A 147 13.90 5.04 18.12
N GLN A 148 12.75 5.35 17.54
CA GLN A 148 12.13 4.58 16.47
C GLN A 148 12.48 5.10 15.07
N ALA A 149 13.13 6.26 14.96
CA ALA A 149 13.65 6.80 13.70
C ALA A 149 15.12 6.42 13.48
N ASP A 150 15.58 6.34 12.23
CA ASP A 150 17.00 6.15 11.94
C ASP A 150 17.81 7.44 12.20
N LEU A 151 19.14 7.33 12.18
CA LEU A 151 20.02 8.49 12.40
C LEU A 151 19.82 9.58 11.33
N GLY A 152 19.57 9.20 10.08
CA GLY A 152 19.36 10.12 8.97
C GLY A 152 18.10 10.95 9.14
N GLU A 153 16.98 10.31 9.49
CA GLU A 153 15.72 10.94 9.83
C GLU A 153 15.85 11.81 11.08
N ASN A 154 16.57 11.35 12.11
CA ASN A 154 16.81 12.18 13.28
C ASN A 154 17.60 13.45 12.97
N ILE A 155 18.53 13.43 11.99
CA ILE A 155 19.26 14.63 11.55
C ILE A 155 18.40 15.50 10.65
N LEU A 156 17.71 14.91 9.67
CA LEU A 156 16.90 15.64 8.70
C LEU A 156 15.67 16.29 9.34
N PHE A 157 14.98 15.54 10.20
CA PHE A 157 13.75 15.90 10.92
C PHE A 157 12.69 16.53 9.99
N GLY A 158 12.42 15.83 8.91
CA GLY A 158 11.49 16.24 7.86
C GLY A 158 11.49 15.22 6.74
N GLU A 159 10.54 15.38 5.82
CA GLU A 159 10.41 14.53 4.66
C GLU A 159 11.20 15.09 3.47
N PRO A 160 12.11 14.32 2.84
CA PRO A 160 12.79 14.74 1.63
C PRO A 160 11.82 15.02 0.49
N VAL A 161 12.03 16.13 -0.21
CA VAL A 161 11.33 16.45 -1.45
C VAL A 161 12.29 16.33 -2.63
N GLY A 162 11.96 15.43 -3.55
CA GLY A 162 12.82 15.11 -4.68
C GLY A 162 14.13 14.42 -4.26
N PRO A 163 15.10 14.29 -5.17
CA PRO A 163 16.22 13.39 -4.97
C PRO A 163 17.39 13.99 -4.17
N ALA A 164 17.43 15.30 -3.93
CA ALA A 164 18.62 15.97 -3.39
C ALA A 164 18.97 15.52 -1.95
N LEU A 165 17.94 15.28 -1.14
CA LEU A 165 18.05 14.85 0.27
C LEU A 165 17.47 13.45 0.51
N ALA A 166 17.17 12.70 -0.56
CA ALA A 166 16.67 11.34 -0.43
C ALA A 166 17.64 10.44 0.37
N PRO A 167 17.16 9.47 1.17
CA PRO A 167 18.00 8.70 2.09
C PRO A 167 19.23 8.05 1.42
N ALA A 168 19.07 7.52 0.21
CA ALA A 168 20.15 6.91 -0.56
C ALA A 168 21.27 7.88 -0.99
N ARG A 169 21.01 9.19 -1.03
CA ARG A 169 21.95 10.24 -1.45
C ARG A 169 22.39 11.13 -0.30
N LEU A 170 21.77 11.00 0.86
CA LEU A 170 21.94 11.89 2.00
C LEU A 170 23.41 12.00 2.44
N ALA A 171 24.12 10.88 2.59
CA ALA A 171 25.56 10.88 2.95
C ALA A 171 26.48 11.54 1.90
N ARG A 172 26.07 11.55 0.62
CA ARG A 172 26.84 12.18 -0.47
C ARG A 172 26.63 13.68 -0.53
N GLN A 173 25.60 14.20 0.13
CA GLN A 173 25.23 15.61 0.04
C GLN A 173 26.34 16.50 0.67
N PRO A 174 26.99 17.39 -0.10
CA PRO A 174 28.04 18.28 0.41
C PRO A 174 27.65 19.13 1.64
N TYR A 175 26.44 19.69 1.66
CA TYR A 175 25.87 20.44 2.76
C TYR A 175 25.73 19.62 4.04
N LEU A 176 25.12 18.42 3.97
CA LEU A 176 25.02 17.57 5.15
C LEU A 176 26.42 17.24 5.68
N ARG A 177 27.36 16.90 4.80
CA ARG A 177 28.73 16.61 5.21
C ARG A 177 29.40 17.78 5.94
N ALA A 178 29.17 19.01 5.49
CA ALA A 178 29.67 20.21 6.17
C ALA A 178 29.03 20.37 7.56
N VAL A 179 27.74 20.10 7.70
CA VAL A 179 27.06 20.10 9.02
C VAL A 179 27.65 19.03 9.93
N LEU A 180 27.80 17.79 9.44
CA LEU A 180 28.39 16.69 10.22
C LEU A 180 29.83 16.98 10.63
N GLU A 181 30.61 17.67 9.80
CA GLU A 181 31.97 18.09 10.12
C GLU A 181 31.98 19.19 11.20
N ALA A 182 31.13 20.21 11.05
CA ALA A 182 31.01 21.30 12.02
C ALA A 182 30.57 20.82 13.41
N GLU A 183 29.70 19.82 13.47
CA GLU A 183 29.20 19.22 14.71
C GLU A 183 30.10 18.06 15.21
N GLY A 184 31.23 17.82 14.53
CA GLY A 184 32.21 16.78 14.88
C GLY A 184 31.70 15.34 14.73
N LEU A 185 30.60 15.13 14.01
CA LEU A 185 29.91 13.84 13.85
C LEU A 185 30.54 12.94 12.79
N THR A 186 31.41 13.46 11.93
CA THR A 186 32.04 12.66 10.86
C THR A 186 32.72 11.40 11.39
N ARG A 187 33.55 11.52 12.44
CA ARG A 187 34.26 10.37 13.01
C ARG A 187 33.31 9.38 13.71
N PRO A 188 32.45 9.80 14.67
CA PRO A 188 31.47 8.92 15.30
C PRO A 188 30.61 8.14 14.30
N LEU A 189 30.05 8.81 13.29
CA LEU A 189 29.20 8.14 12.30
C LEU A 189 29.99 7.17 11.41
N THR A 190 31.26 7.44 11.14
CA THR A 190 32.11 6.50 10.41
C THR A 190 32.43 5.25 11.25
N GLU A 191 32.70 5.43 12.54
CA GLU A 191 32.94 4.33 13.49
C GLU A 191 31.69 3.46 13.67
N ILE A 192 30.50 4.09 13.80
CA ILE A 192 29.20 3.39 13.84
C ILE A 192 28.98 2.62 12.54
N GLY A 193 29.12 3.27 11.38
CA GLY A 193 28.94 2.61 10.09
C GLY A 193 29.84 1.38 9.93
N LEU A 194 31.07 1.45 10.43
CA LEU A 194 32.01 0.34 10.40
C LEU A 194 31.60 -0.78 11.35
N ALA A 195 31.16 -0.46 12.56
CA ALA A 195 30.64 -1.45 13.50
C ALA A 195 29.40 -2.15 12.96
N VAL A 196 28.48 -1.38 12.36
CA VAL A 196 27.30 -1.90 11.66
C VAL A 196 27.70 -2.84 10.52
N ALA A 197 28.61 -2.41 9.65
CA ALA A 197 29.09 -3.26 8.54
C ALA A 197 29.69 -4.58 9.04
N ARG A 198 30.52 -4.53 10.09
CA ARG A 198 31.11 -5.74 10.71
C ARG A 198 30.04 -6.68 11.22
N ASN A 199 29.13 -6.18 12.05
CA ASN A 199 28.07 -6.98 12.64
C ASN A 199 27.16 -7.57 11.55
N SER A 200 26.79 -6.78 10.53
CA SER A 200 25.99 -7.28 9.40
C SER A 200 26.73 -8.36 8.62
N VAL A 201 27.99 -8.15 8.23
CA VAL A 201 28.78 -9.17 7.51
C VAL A 201 28.92 -10.46 8.34
N GLU A 202 29.15 -10.34 9.64
CA GLU A 202 29.26 -11.49 10.55
C GLU A 202 27.94 -12.27 10.66
N ILE A 203 26.81 -11.58 10.89
CA ILE A 203 25.47 -12.21 11.02
C ILE A 203 25.08 -12.97 9.75
N PHE A 204 25.44 -12.44 8.58
CA PHE A 204 25.04 -13.00 7.28
C PHE A 204 26.13 -13.82 6.58
N ALA A 205 27.26 -14.09 7.25
CA ALA A 205 28.44 -14.72 6.65
C ALA A 205 28.12 -16.05 5.94
N ASP A 206 27.29 -16.89 6.56
CA ASP A 206 26.93 -18.23 6.06
C ASP A 206 25.76 -18.24 5.07
N LEU A 207 25.17 -17.08 4.77
CA LEU A 207 24.02 -16.97 3.87
C LEU A 207 24.46 -16.69 2.43
N PRO A 208 23.87 -17.37 1.42
CA PRO A 208 24.07 -17.05 0.01
C PRO A 208 23.75 -15.57 -0.31
N ASN A 209 24.39 -15.01 -1.33
CA ASN A 209 24.21 -13.61 -1.71
C ASN A 209 22.80 -13.27 -2.22
N ASP A 210 22.05 -14.26 -2.70
CA ASP A 210 20.67 -14.14 -3.18
C ASP A 210 19.63 -14.58 -2.13
N HIS A 211 20.06 -14.78 -0.88
CA HIS A 211 19.17 -15.28 0.16
C HIS A 211 18.14 -14.20 0.56
N PRO A 212 16.81 -14.49 0.52
CA PRO A 212 15.76 -13.50 0.81
C PRO A 212 15.84 -12.84 2.20
N LEU A 213 16.39 -13.55 3.19
CA LEU A 213 16.60 -12.98 4.53
C LEU A 213 17.63 -11.85 4.55
N PHE A 214 18.55 -11.79 3.58
CA PHE A 214 19.54 -10.72 3.52
C PHE A 214 18.85 -9.39 3.23
N ASP A 215 18.11 -9.29 2.14
CA ASP A 215 17.43 -8.04 1.77
C ASP A 215 16.33 -7.64 2.76
N ALA A 216 15.73 -8.61 3.47
CA ALA A 216 14.70 -8.32 4.46
C ALA A 216 15.24 -7.71 5.77
N PHE A 217 16.48 -8.02 6.16
CA PHE A 217 17.02 -7.69 7.48
C PHE A 217 18.37 -6.95 7.46
N SER A 218 19.05 -6.88 6.32
CA SER A 218 20.29 -6.12 6.15
C SER A 218 20.02 -4.62 5.99
N LEU A 219 20.98 -3.82 6.46
CA LEU A 219 20.98 -2.34 6.33
C LEU A 219 21.48 -1.84 4.97
N PHE A 220 22.00 -2.74 4.15
CA PHE A 220 22.42 -2.49 2.78
C PHE A 220 21.96 -3.64 1.88
N PRO A 221 21.62 -3.34 0.61
CA PRO A 221 21.14 -4.36 -0.34
C PRO A 221 22.23 -5.39 -0.65
N ALA A 222 21.84 -6.60 -1.07
CA ALA A 222 22.77 -7.67 -1.44
C ALA A 222 23.86 -7.23 -2.45
N ALA A 223 23.52 -6.32 -3.37
CA ALA A 223 24.46 -5.76 -4.35
C ALA A 223 25.63 -4.97 -3.72
N GLU A 224 25.45 -4.43 -2.51
CA GLU A 224 26.49 -3.69 -1.78
C GLU A 224 27.32 -4.61 -0.86
N ARG A 225 26.95 -5.89 -0.72
CA ARG A 225 27.56 -6.81 0.25
C ARG A 225 29.06 -7.03 0.04
N GLY A 226 29.47 -7.38 -1.17
CA GLY A 226 30.89 -7.58 -1.47
C GLY A 226 31.75 -6.34 -1.18
N PHE A 227 31.19 -5.14 -1.38
CA PHE A 227 31.88 -3.89 -1.05
C PHE A 227 32.12 -3.77 0.46
N PHE A 228 31.11 -4.04 1.30
CA PHE A 228 31.25 -3.97 2.76
C PHE A 228 32.08 -5.12 3.34
N GLU A 229 32.01 -6.33 2.79
CA GLU A 229 32.89 -7.46 3.15
C GLU A 229 34.35 -7.10 2.91
N ASP A 230 34.67 -6.61 1.71
CA ASP A 230 36.02 -6.17 1.38
C ASP A 230 36.46 -4.99 2.27
N LEU A 231 35.57 -4.03 2.54
CA LEU A 231 35.88 -2.88 3.39
C LEU A 231 36.20 -3.32 4.83
N VAL A 232 35.41 -4.23 5.39
CA VAL A 232 35.61 -4.79 6.73
C VAL A 232 36.92 -5.58 6.79
N ALA A 233 37.19 -6.45 5.79
CA ALA A 233 38.41 -7.24 5.72
C ALA A 233 39.68 -6.37 5.64
N ARG A 234 39.61 -5.22 4.94
CA ARG A 234 40.71 -4.25 4.80
C ARG A 234 40.97 -3.41 6.05
N GLN A 235 40.02 -3.31 6.99
CA GLN A 235 40.10 -2.44 8.18
C GLN A 235 40.57 -3.13 9.46
N THR A 236 41.23 -4.28 9.33
CA THR A 236 42.02 -4.88 10.41
C THR A 236 43.24 -4.02 10.80
N ASP A 237 43.70 -3.12 9.92
CA ASP A 237 44.77 -2.15 10.20
C ASP A 237 44.23 -0.72 10.41
N ALA A 238 44.60 -0.12 11.54
CA ALA A 238 43.87 0.91 12.29
C ALA A 238 43.80 2.34 11.70
N THR A 239 43.85 2.56 10.38
CA THR A 239 43.59 3.90 9.82
C THR A 239 42.84 3.85 8.49
N LEU A 240 41.70 4.56 8.42
CA LEU A 240 41.08 4.92 7.15
C LEU A 240 42.13 5.64 6.29
N ARG A 241 42.44 5.07 5.12
CA ARG A 241 43.47 5.59 4.21
C ARG A 241 43.21 7.06 3.89
N ARG A 242 44.25 7.90 3.87
CA ARG A 242 44.15 9.27 3.34
C ARG A 242 44.07 9.21 1.80
N GLY A 243 43.27 10.08 1.19
CA GLY A 243 43.09 10.16 -0.27
C GLY A 243 41.70 9.75 -0.77
N PRO A 244 41.48 9.70 -2.11
CA PRO A 244 40.15 9.52 -2.70
C PRO A 244 39.45 8.20 -2.34
N ALA A 245 40.21 7.11 -2.18
CA ALA A 245 39.65 5.81 -1.79
C ALA A 245 39.08 5.83 -0.37
N GLY A 246 39.82 6.38 0.61
CA GLY A 246 39.31 6.48 1.98
C GLY A 246 38.22 7.52 2.15
N HIS A 247 38.11 8.49 1.24
CA HIS A 247 36.96 9.39 1.18
C HIS A 247 35.68 8.65 0.79
N ARG A 248 35.75 7.78 -0.25
CA ARG A 248 34.63 6.92 -0.66
C ARG A 248 34.22 5.93 0.42
N ASP A 249 35.18 5.27 1.06
CA ASP A 249 34.90 4.34 2.17
C ASP A 249 34.17 5.05 3.31
N ARG A 250 34.65 6.24 3.70
CA ARG A 250 34.02 7.05 4.73
C ARG A 250 32.59 7.46 4.37
N GLU A 251 32.38 7.89 3.14
CA GLU A 251 31.05 8.25 2.63
C GLU A 251 30.09 7.07 2.72
N ALA A 252 30.51 5.87 2.30
CA ALA A 252 29.70 4.67 2.36
C ALA A 252 29.37 4.26 3.82
N LEU A 253 30.37 4.32 4.71
CA LEU A 253 30.17 4.04 6.13
C LEU A 253 29.21 5.03 6.80
N ILE A 254 29.35 6.33 6.52
CA ILE A 254 28.38 7.33 7.01
C ILE A 254 27.01 7.04 6.44
N GLY A 255 26.89 6.70 5.16
CA GLY A 255 25.62 6.30 4.54
C GLY A 255 24.96 5.12 5.23
N LEU A 256 25.75 4.13 5.63
CA LEU A 256 25.27 2.98 6.40
C LEU A 256 24.84 3.38 7.82
N ALA A 257 25.62 4.24 8.50
CA ALA A 257 25.24 4.76 9.81
C ALA A 257 23.95 5.57 9.76
N LEU A 258 23.71 6.38 8.73
CA LEU A 258 22.46 7.15 8.61
C LEU A 258 21.22 6.26 8.48
N ARG A 259 21.34 5.01 8.02
CA ARG A 259 20.23 4.04 7.95
C ARG A 259 20.05 3.25 9.26
N TYR A 260 20.94 3.44 10.22
CA TYR A 260 20.95 2.68 11.46
C TYR A 260 19.89 3.19 12.45
N ASN A 261 19.18 2.25 13.07
CA ASN A 261 18.27 2.48 14.19
C ASN A 261 18.62 1.51 15.34
N GLU A 262 18.96 2.04 16.52
CA GLU A 262 19.38 1.24 17.68
C GLU A 262 18.28 0.29 18.17
N THR A 263 17.02 0.75 18.25
CA THR A 263 15.92 -0.07 18.76
C THR A 263 15.67 -1.33 17.91
N ARG A 264 15.80 -1.18 16.58
CA ARG A 264 15.61 -2.25 15.60
C ARG A 264 16.80 -3.20 15.54
N HIS A 265 18.03 -2.68 15.55
CA HIS A 265 19.24 -3.49 15.26
C HIS A 265 20.03 -3.90 16.50
N ARG A 266 19.93 -3.13 17.61
CA ARG A 266 20.43 -3.46 18.94
C ARG A 266 21.92 -3.80 19.02
N PHE A 267 22.77 -2.93 18.46
CA PHE A 267 24.23 -3.13 18.51
C PHE A 267 24.91 -2.36 19.65
N GLY A 268 24.17 -1.55 20.40
CA GLY A 268 24.68 -0.76 21.52
C GLY A 268 25.64 0.35 21.08
N LEU A 269 25.36 0.98 19.93
CA LEU A 269 26.26 1.94 19.28
C LEU A 269 25.87 3.41 19.51
N ILE A 270 24.66 3.66 20.02
CA ILE A 270 24.14 5.00 20.29
C ILE A 270 24.02 5.21 21.80
N ASP A 271 24.66 6.26 22.30
CA ASP A 271 24.55 6.73 23.69
C ASP A 271 23.86 8.10 23.77
N ALA A 272 23.45 8.50 24.98
CA ALA A 272 22.76 9.77 25.22
C ALA A 272 23.59 11.02 24.81
N GLY A 273 24.93 10.91 24.83
CA GLY A 273 25.81 11.99 24.40
C GLY A 273 25.78 12.17 22.88
N LEU A 274 25.76 11.07 22.13
CA LEU A 274 25.59 11.08 20.69
C LEU A 274 24.19 11.55 20.30
N GLU A 275 23.13 11.08 20.97
CA GLU A 275 21.75 11.53 20.75
C GLU A 275 21.65 13.07 20.82
N ALA A 276 22.19 13.67 21.88
CA ALA A 276 22.20 15.13 22.04
C ALA A 276 22.94 15.84 20.91
N ARG A 277 24.05 15.27 20.41
CA ARG A 277 24.81 15.84 19.28
C ARG A 277 24.09 15.68 17.95
N ILE A 278 23.35 14.59 17.75
CA ILE A 278 22.49 14.38 16.58
C ILE A 278 21.36 15.41 16.55
N VAL A 279 20.71 15.67 17.69
CA VAL A 279 19.73 16.75 17.83
C VAL A 279 20.35 18.13 17.60
N GLY A 280 21.58 18.36 18.08
CA GLY A 280 22.35 19.56 17.75
C GLY A 280 22.55 19.75 16.23
N ALA A 281 22.98 18.69 15.55
CA ALA A 281 23.16 18.68 14.09
C ALA A 281 21.86 18.89 13.31
N ARG A 282 20.73 18.35 13.80
CA ARG A 282 19.40 18.64 13.26
C ARG A 282 19.11 20.14 13.26
N HIS A 283 19.31 20.81 14.39
CA HIS A 283 19.08 22.25 14.47
C HIS A 283 20.04 23.05 13.59
N ALA A 284 21.30 22.63 13.49
CA ALA A 284 22.27 23.26 12.59
C ALA A 284 21.87 23.08 11.11
N PHE A 285 21.43 21.88 10.73
CA PHE A 285 20.96 21.54 9.38
C PHE A 285 19.74 22.40 9.00
N ALA A 286 18.72 22.48 9.85
CA ALA A 286 17.53 23.27 9.55
C ALA A 286 17.85 24.77 9.46
N ARG A 287 18.65 25.30 10.41
CA ARG A 287 18.95 26.74 10.49
C ARG A 287 19.85 27.23 9.36
N MET A 288 20.79 26.41 8.89
CA MET A 288 21.80 26.79 7.90
C MET A 288 21.47 26.30 6.48
N LEU A 289 20.25 25.82 6.24
CA LEU A 289 19.86 25.22 4.96
C LEU A 289 20.07 26.23 3.80
N PRO A 290 20.94 25.92 2.81
CA PRO A 290 21.23 26.82 1.70
C PRO A 290 19.99 27.10 0.84
N ALA A 291 19.95 28.28 0.22
CA ALA A 291 18.85 28.67 -0.68
C ALA A 291 18.57 27.63 -1.78
N ALA A 292 19.61 27.00 -2.32
CA ALA A 292 19.52 25.99 -3.37
C ALA A 292 18.87 24.67 -2.92
N LEU A 293 18.78 24.41 -1.61
CA LEU A 293 18.13 23.22 -1.04
C LEU A 293 16.79 23.55 -0.36
N ARG A 294 16.36 24.81 -0.37
CA ARG A 294 15.01 25.17 0.10
C ARG A 294 13.98 24.49 -0.81
N GLY A 295 13.03 23.79 -0.20
CA GLY A 295 12.05 22.96 -0.91
C GLY A 295 12.58 21.58 -1.32
N SER A 296 13.79 21.18 -0.91
CA SER A 296 14.26 19.79 -0.99
C SER A 296 13.94 18.97 0.27
N VAL A 297 13.33 19.60 1.28
CA VAL A 297 12.85 18.98 2.52
C VAL A 297 11.66 19.78 3.04
N GLU A 298 10.62 19.08 3.45
CA GLU A 298 9.52 19.62 4.25
C GLU A 298 9.74 19.23 5.71
N PHE A 299 10.14 20.21 6.53
CA PHE A 299 10.41 19.97 7.95
C PHE A 299 9.15 19.64 8.72
N TYR A 300 9.27 18.75 9.71
CA TYR A 300 8.15 18.44 10.60
C TYR A 300 7.76 19.64 11.46
N ASP A 301 6.47 19.97 11.46
CA ASP A 301 5.89 21.03 12.27
C ASP A 301 4.60 20.49 12.94
N PRO A 302 4.52 20.48 14.28
CA PRO A 302 3.38 19.93 15.00
C PRO A 302 2.07 20.70 14.73
N ALA A 303 2.14 21.94 14.25
CA ALA A 303 0.97 22.76 13.95
C ALA A 303 0.52 22.68 12.48
N ARG A 304 1.24 21.95 11.62
CA ARG A 304 0.96 21.89 10.17
C ARG A 304 0.96 20.46 9.65
N VAL A 305 0.31 20.30 8.51
CA VAL A 305 0.46 19.11 7.67
C VAL A 305 1.76 19.24 6.88
N ASN A 306 2.54 18.16 6.84
CA ASN A 306 3.65 17.99 5.93
C ASN A 306 3.11 17.39 4.61
N PRO A 307 3.12 18.15 3.49
CA PRO A 307 2.55 17.67 2.22
C PRO A 307 3.38 16.57 1.55
N ALA A 308 4.63 16.37 1.97
CA ALA A 308 5.48 15.28 1.50
C ALA A 308 5.28 13.99 2.29
N ALA A 309 4.63 14.05 3.46
CA ALA A 309 4.30 12.87 4.27
C ALA A 309 2.90 12.33 3.93
N SER A 310 2.69 11.06 4.21
CA SER A 310 1.37 10.43 4.09
C SER A 310 0.36 10.97 5.09
N LEU A 311 -0.93 10.72 4.88
CA LEU A 311 -1.99 11.02 5.86
C LEU A 311 -1.72 10.30 7.19
N GLU A 312 -1.34 9.02 7.16
CA GLU A 312 -0.99 8.25 8.36
C GLU A 312 0.16 8.90 9.14
N GLU A 313 1.26 9.27 8.47
CA GLU A 313 2.40 9.93 9.12
C GLU A 313 2.02 11.31 9.68
N ASN A 314 1.17 12.06 8.97
CA ASN A 314 0.67 13.33 9.46
C ASN A 314 -0.22 13.18 10.70
N LEU A 315 -1.03 12.13 10.79
CA LEU A 315 -1.89 11.85 11.95
C LEU A 315 -1.09 11.36 13.15
N LEU A 316 -0.11 10.49 12.93
CA LEU A 316 0.73 9.95 14.00
C LEU A 316 1.72 11.00 14.53
N PHE A 317 2.34 11.76 13.62
CA PHE A 317 3.41 12.72 13.91
C PHE A 317 4.45 12.12 14.87
N GLY A 318 4.98 10.97 14.46
CA GLY A 318 5.87 10.11 15.24
C GLY A 318 6.08 8.78 14.53
N ARG A 319 6.87 7.90 15.15
CA ARG A 319 7.20 6.59 14.61
C ARG A 319 6.64 5.48 15.50
N ILE A 320 6.11 4.43 14.87
CA ILE A 320 5.55 3.27 15.56
C ILE A 320 6.70 2.46 16.17
N SER A 321 6.52 1.98 17.39
CA SER A 321 7.55 1.21 18.10
C SER A 321 7.82 -0.15 17.46
N TYR A 322 9.10 -0.46 17.22
CA TYR A 322 9.53 -1.81 16.80
C TYR A 322 9.52 -2.83 17.95
N GLY A 323 9.51 -2.38 19.21
CA GLY A 323 9.62 -3.23 20.39
C GLY A 323 8.30 -3.91 20.80
N GLU A 324 7.17 -3.48 20.24
CA GLU A 324 5.83 -3.89 20.67
C GLU A 324 5.17 -4.80 19.63
N ALA A 325 4.82 -6.02 20.04
CA ALA A 325 4.16 -6.98 19.15
C ALA A 325 2.82 -6.44 18.63
N GLY A 326 2.66 -6.45 17.30
CA GLY A 326 1.44 -5.99 16.64
C GLY A 326 1.17 -4.49 16.78
N ALA A 327 2.19 -3.68 17.10
CA ALA A 327 2.05 -2.23 17.26
C ALA A 327 1.40 -1.58 16.04
N GLU A 328 1.87 -1.88 14.84
CA GLU A 328 1.35 -1.32 13.59
C GLU A 328 -0.16 -1.59 13.41
N ALA A 329 -0.60 -2.83 13.57
CA ALA A 329 -2.01 -3.19 13.43
C ALA A 329 -2.89 -2.49 14.48
N ARG A 330 -2.41 -2.39 15.73
CA ARG A 330 -3.11 -1.70 16.83
C ARG A 330 -3.20 -0.19 16.59
N VAL A 331 -2.11 0.43 16.16
CA VAL A 331 -2.05 1.86 15.84
C VAL A 331 -2.98 2.17 14.66
N ARG A 332 -2.94 1.39 13.58
CA ARG A 332 -3.86 1.55 12.44
C ARG A 332 -5.32 1.42 12.81
N ALA A 333 -5.67 0.44 13.65
CA ALA A 333 -7.02 0.29 14.15
C ALA A 333 -7.46 1.51 14.97
N LEU A 334 -6.57 2.07 15.80
CA LEU A 334 -6.83 3.30 16.56
C LEU A 334 -7.01 4.50 15.64
N VAL A 335 -6.11 4.71 14.68
CA VAL A 335 -6.18 5.80 13.69
C VAL A 335 -7.50 5.73 12.91
N ARG A 336 -7.91 4.54 12.46
CA ARG A 336 -9.20 4.36 11.78
C ARG A 336 -10.38 4.76 12.67
N ARG A 337 -10.39 4.37 13.95
CA ARG A 337 -11.45 4.79 14.89
C ARG A 337 -11.50 6.30 15.07
N VAL A 338 -10.34 6.95 15.22
CA VAL A 338 -10.28 8.42 15.36
C VAL A 338 -10.80 9.09 14.09
N LEU A 339 -10.38 8.64 12.90
CA LEU A 339 -10.88 9.19 11.64
C LEU A 339 -12.40 9.03 11.49
N ALA A 340 -12.98 7.92 11.94
CA ALA A 340 -14.43 7.72 11.98
C ALA A 340 -15.13 8.66 12.97
N GLU A 341 -14.60 8.79 14.20
CA GLU A 341 -15.14 9.67 15.24
C GLU A 341 -15.08 11.15 14.83
N GLU A 342 -14.05 11.55 14.09
CA GLU A 342 -13.85 12.92 13.57
C GLU A 342 -14.57 13.16 12.22
N GLY A 343 -15.26 12.15 11.66
CA GLY A 343 -15.99 12.28 10.40
C GLY A 343 -15.11 12.46 9.16
N LEU A 344 -13.90 11.88 9.18
CA LEU A 344 -12.89 12.00 8.12
C LEU A 344 -12.79 10.78 7.19
N GLU A 345 -13.63 9.75 7.39
CA GLU A 345 -13.60 8.52 6.58
C GLU A 345 -13.82 8.79 5.09
N ASP A 346 -14.75 9.67 4.73
CA ASP A 346 -15.05 10.00 3.33
C ASP A 346 -13.83 10.61 2.62
N GLN A 347 -13.07 11.44 3.33
CA GLN A 347 -11.85 12.07 2.82
C GLN A 347 -10.73 11.03 2.65
N VAL A 348 -10.63 10.04 3.55
CA VAL A 348 -9.69 8.92 3.40
C VAL A 348 -10.04 8.11 2.15
N TYR A 349 -11.31 7.72 1.96
CA TYR A 349 -11.73 7.02 0.75
C TYR A 349 -11.52 7.87 -0.50
N ARG A 350 -11.76 9.18 -0.44
CA ARG A 350 -11.50 10.10 -1.55
C ARG A 350 -10.02 10.10 -1.95
N LEU A 351 -9.10 10.25 -1.00
CA LEU A 351 -7.66 10.17 -1.23
C LEU A 351 -7.26 8.81 -1.83
N GLY A 352 -7.83 7.72 -1.29
CA GLY A 352 -7.60 6.38 -1.79
C GLY A 352 -8.07 6.17 -3.22
N LEU A 353 -9.23 6.71 -3.57
CA LEU A 353 -9.76 6.70 -4.95
C LEU A 353 -8.94 7.57 -5.89
N ASP A 354 -8.43 8.71 -5.42
CA ASP A 354 -7.66 9.65 -6.25
C ASP A 354 -6.18 9.22 -6.41
N SER A 355 -5.74 8.24 -5.61
CA SER A 355 -4.38 7.69 -5.67
C SER A 355 -4.02 7.10 -7.04
N ARG A 356 -2.75 7.24 -7.45
CA ARG A 356 -2.27 6.85 -8.78
C ARG A 356 -2.08 5.34 -8.92
N ILE A 357 -2.53 4.81 -10.05
CA ILE A 357 -2.28 3.46 -10.54
C ILE A 357 -1.31 3.55 -11.72
N ASP A 358 -0.20 2.83 -11.62
CA ASP A 358 0.74 2.61 -12.72
C ASP A 358 0.63 1.14 -13.17
N PRO A 359 0.09 0.86 -14.37
CA PRO A 359 -0.03 -0.50 -14.89
C PRO A 359 1.30 -1.20 -15.13
N ALA A 360 2.40 -0.46 -15.30
CA ALA A 360 3.74 -1.01 -15.53
C ALA A 360 4.44 -1.43 -14.23
N ALA A 361 3.96 -0.93 -13.07
CA ALA A 361 4.47 -1.33 -11.77
C ALA A 361 4.11 -2.81 -11.50
N THR A 362 5.10 -3.69 -11.63
CA THR A 362 4.96 -5.15 -11.40
C THR A 362 6.07 -5.66 -10.49
N GLY A 363 5.78 -6.71 -9.72
CA GLY A 363 6.74 -7.36 -8.82
C GLY A 363 6.83 -6.75 -7.42
N ALA A 364 7.82 -7.18 -6.62
CA ALA A 364 8.00 -6.78 -5.22
C ALA A 364 8.31 -5.27 -5.04
N LEU A 365 8.71 -4.57 -6.10
CA LEU A 365 8.99 -3.14 -6.13
C LEU A 365 7.72 -2.28 -6.37
N ALA A 366 6.57 -2.91 -6.57
CA ALA A 366 5.29 -2.25 -6.84
C ALA A 366 4.41 -2.19 -5.57
N GLU A 367 4.98 -1.73 -4.45
CA GLU A 367 4.23 -1.56 -3.19
C GLU A 367 2.96 -0.73 -3.43
N GLY A 368 1.81 -1.30 -3.05
CA GLY A 368 0.49 -0.69 -3.24
C GLY A 368 -0.15 -0.89 -4.61
N ALA A 369 0.51 -1.53 -5.59
CA ALA A 369 -0.11 -1.86 -6.88
C ALA A 369 -1.23 -2.91 -6.72
N PRO A 370 -2.34 -2.84 -7.49
CA PRO A 370 -3.41 -3.81 -7.40
C PRO A 370 -2.94 -5.23 -7.78
N GLY A 371 -3.01 -6.15 -6.82
CA GLY A 371 -2.72 -7.55 -7.01
C GLY A 371 -3.86 -8.29 -7.73
N PRO A 372 -3.75 -9.62 -7.89
CA PRO A 372 -4.78 -10.42 -8.55
C PRO A 372 -6.16 -10.30 -7.88
N ARG A 373 -6.22 -10.18 -6.55
CA ARG A 373 -7.47 -10.02 -5.81
C ARG A 373 -8.12 -8.68 -6.11
N GLU A 374 -7.36 -7.59 -6.00
CA GLU A 374 -7.84 -6.24 -6.28
C GLU A 374 -8.28 -6.09 -7.74
N ARG A 375 -7.62 -6.75 -8.69
CA ARG A 375 -8.02 -6.74 -10.10
C ARG A 375 -9.37 -7.42 -10.35
N ILE A 376 -9.63 -8.57 -9.71
CA ILE A 376 -10.95 -9.20 -9.75
C ILE A 376 -12.00 -8.26 -9.15
N ALA A 377 -11.65 -7.58 -8.05
CA ALA A 377 -12.57 -6.70 -7.34
C ALA A 377 -12.89 -5.44 -8.16
N ILE A 378 -11.88 -4.85 -8.81
CA ILE A 378 -12.01 -3.72 -9.73
C ILE A 378 -12.92 -4.09 -10.92
N ASP A 379 -12.75 -5.29 -11.48
CA ASP A 379 -13.59 -5.77 -12.58
C ASP A 379 -15.07 -5.89 -12.17
N LEU A 380 -15.32 -6.50 -11.01
CA LEU A 380 -16.66 -6.59 -10.45
C LEU A 380 -17.24 -5.22 -10.12
N ALA A 381 -16.44 -4.31 -9.55
CA ALA A 381 -16.86 -2.93 -9.24
C ALA A 381 -17.28 -2.18 -10.51
N ARG A 382 -16.49 -2.25 -11.59
CA ARG A 382 -16.85 -1.68 -12.91
C ARG A 382 -18.17 -2.21 -13.43
N CYS A 383 -18.45 -3.50 -13.22
CA CYS A 383 -19.70 -4.10 -13.64
C CYS A 383 -20.88 -3.58 -12.79
N LEU A 384 -20.71 -3.43 -11.48
CA LEU A 384 -21.74 -2.91 -10.58
C LEU A 384 -22.03 -1.42 -10.82
N ILE A 385 -21.00 -0.60 -11.05
CA ILE A 385 -21.12 0.83 -11.35
C ILE A 385 -21.96 1.09 -12.59
N ARG A 386 -21.87 0.21 -13.60
CA ARG A 386 -22.66 0.32 -14.84
C ARG A 386 -24.13 -0.05 -14.67
N GLU A 387 -24.51 -0.59 -13.51
CA GLU A 387 -25.90 -0.87 -13.19
C GLU A 387 -26.63 -1.76 -14.24
N PRO A 388 -26.04 -2.87 -14.71
CA PRO A 388 -26.59 -3.66 -15.81
C PRO A 388 -27.92 -4.32 -15.44
N ASP A 389 -28.72 -4.68 -16.45
CA ASP A 389 -29.93 -5.51 -16.26
C ASP A 389 -29.56 -6.92 -15.80
N ILE A 390 -28.47 -7.49 -16.34
CA ILE A 390 -27.93 -8.79 -15.96
C ILE A 390 -26.44 -8.66 -15.63
N LEU A 391 -26.05 -9.10 -14.43
CA LEU A 391 -24.65 -9.25 -14.05
C LEU A 391 -24.26 -10.72 -14.18
N VAL A 392 -23.21 -11.01 -14.93
CA VAL A 392 -22.63 -12.35 -15.06
C VAL A 392 -21.26 -12.35 -14.39
N VAL A 393 -21.08 -13.18 -13.35
CA VAL A 393 -19.84 -13.28 -12.58
C VAL A 393 -19.19 -14.64 -12.82
N ALA A 394 -18.09 -14.66 -13.57
CA ALA A 394 -17.35 -15.88 -13.87
C ALA A 394 -16.31 -16.24 -12.79
N ILE A 395 -15.77 -15.23 -12.11
CA ILE A 395 -14.81 -15.38 -11.02
C ILE A 395 -15.25 -14.50 -9.86
N LEU A 396 -15.49 -15.14 -8.71
CA LEU A 396 -15.68 -14.44 -7.45
C LEU A 396 -14.34 -14.31 -6.71
N LEU A 397 -14.19 -13.20 -5.98
CA LEU A 397 -12.98 -12.82 -5.23
C LEU A 397 -12.40 -13.92 -4.35
N GLU A 398 -13.27 -14.77 -3.81
CA GLU A 398 -12.94 -15.78 -2.80
C GLU A 398 -12.91 -17.21 -3.34
N GLU A 399 -12.95 -17.40 -4.66
CA GLU A 399 -12.75 -18.73 -5.29
C GLU A 399 -11.41 -19.41 -4.85
N ARG A 400 -10.46 -18.61 -4.35
CA ARG A 400 -9.15 -19.06 -3.85
C ARG A 400 -9.06 -19.20 -2.32
N ALA A 401 -10.06 -18.73 -1.57
CA ALA A 401 -10.13 -18.80 -0.10
C ALA A 401 -11.62 -18.79 0.34
N PRO A 402 -12.26 -19.96 0.51
CA PRO A 402 -13.72 -20.07 0.63
C PRO A 402 -14.32 -19.52 1.94
N ALA A 403 -13.49 -19.06 2.89
CA ALA A 403 -13.98 -18.43 4.10
C ALA A 403 -14.64 -17.09 3.73
N ASN A 404 -15.95 -16.98 4.01
CA ASN A 404 -16.84 -15.82 3.76
C ASN A 404 -17.47 -15.73 2.36
N PHE A 405 -17.29 -16.74 1.50
CA PHE A 405 -17.87 -16.77 0.16
C PHE A 405 -19.40 -16.64 0.19
N GLU A 406 -20.05 -17.35 1.11
CA GLU A 406 -21.51 -17.43 1.23
C GLU A 406 -22.11 -16.07 1.60
N GLU A 407 -21.47 -15.35 2.53
CA GLU A 407 -21.88 -14.02 2.98
C GLU A 407 -21.79 -13.01 1.82
N ARG A 408 -20.65 -12.96 1.13
CA ARG A 408 -20.47 -12.06 -0.03
C ARG A 408 -21.43 -12.38 -1.16
N LEU A 409 -21.69 -13.66 -1.42
CA LEU A 409 -22.66 -14.09 -2.42
C LEU A 409 -24.08 -13.66 -2.01
N ALA A 410 -24.43 -13.76 -0.73
CA ALA A 410 -25.71 -13.29 -0.21
C ALA A 410 -25.85 -11.77 -0.38
N ASP A 411 -24.83 -11.00 -0.04
CA ASP A 411 -24.79 -9.55 -0.22
C ASP A 411 -24.91 -9.16 -1.69
N LEU A 412 -24.19 -9.86 -2.58
CA LEU A 412 -24.28 -9.61 -4.02
C LEU A 412 -25.68 -9.92 -4.56
N ARG A 413 -26.30 -11.01 -4.10
CA ARG A 413 -27.68 -11.34 -4.45
C ARG A 413 -28.65 -10.29 -3.91
N ALA A 414 -28.46 -9.81 -2.70
CA ALA A 414 -29.29 -8.75 -2.11
C ALA A 414 -29.17 -7.44 -2.89
N ALA A 415 -27.95 -7.01 -3.21
CA ALA A 415 -27.66 -5.80 -4.00
C ALA A 415 -28.20 -5.90 -5.44
N ARG A 416 -28.42 -7.13 -5.94
CA ARG A 416 -28.99 -7.40 -7.26
C ARG A 416 -30.48 -7.76 -7.22
N ALA A 417 -31.15 -7.58 -6.08
CA ALA A 417 -32.59 -7.82 -5.98
C ALA A 417 -33.36 -7.01 -7.04
N GLY A 418 -34.21 -7.69 -7.80
CA GLY A 418 -34.95 -7.07 -8.90
C GLY A 418 -34.15 -6.88 -10.20
N ARG A 419 -32.91 -7.39 -10.28
CA ARG A 419 -32.09 -7.45 -11.51
C ARG A 419 -31.51 -8.87 -11.69
N GLY A 420 -31.08 -9.20 -12.90
CA GLY A 420 -30.53 -10.51 -13.19
C GLY A 420 -29.13 -10.69 -12.59
N LEU A 421 -28.87 -11.89 -12.08
CA LEU A 421 -27.54 -12.34 -11.66
C LEU A 421 -27.29 -13.76 -12.16
N ILE A 422 -26.15 -13.99 -12.80
CA ILE A 422 -25.64 -15.30 -13.16
C ILE A 422 -24.28 -15.43 -12.51
N VAL A 423 -24.05 -16.46 -11.72
CA VAL A 423 -22.82 -16.59 -10.94
C VAL A 423 -22.23 -18.00 -11.07
N CYS A 424 -20.96 -18.08 -11.43
CA CYS A 424 -20.19 -19.31 -11.33
C CYS A 424 -19.81 -19.55 -9.87
N LEU A 425 -20.27 -20.66 -9.31
CA LEU A 425 -19.91 -21.06 -7.95
C LEU A 425 -18.59 -21.86 -7.97
N PRO A 426 -17.74 -21.74 -6.93
CA PRO A 426 -16.54 -22.58 -6.82
C PRO A 426 -16.93 -24.05 -6.67
N ASP A 427 -16.04 -24.94 -7.09
CA ASP A 427 -16.21 -26.40 -6.98
C ASP A 427 -16.52 -26.87 -5.55
N THR A 428 -16.07 -26.11 -4.56
CA THR A 428 -16.26 -26.39 -3.13
C THR A 428 -17.60 -25.92 -2.58
N ALA A 429 -18.40 -25.16 -3.34
CA ALA A 429 -19.67 -24.64 -2.86
C ALA A 429 -20.72 -25.75 -2.75
N ASP A 430 -21.33 -25.88 -1.57
CA ASP A 430 -22.53 -26.70 -1.39
C ASP A 430 -23.76 -25.87 -1.72
N THR A 431 -24.33 -26.08 -2.91
CA THR A 431 -25.56 -25.39 -3.34
C THR A 431 -26.76 -25.66 -2.42
N ALA A 432 -26.78 -26.76 -1.66
CA ALA A 432 -27.86 -27.06 -0.74
C ALA A 432 -27.79 -26.25 0.56
N ALA A 433 -26.60 -25.77 0.93
CA ALA A 433 -26.37 -24.90 2.08
C ALA A 433 -26.67 -23.41 1.77
N LEU A 434 -26.73 -23.04 0.48
CA LEU A 434 -26.99 -21.67 0.04
C LEU A 434 -28.50 -21.38 -0.06
N PRO A 435 -28.93 -20.12 0.10
CA PRO A 435 -30.28 -19.72 -0.26
C PRO A 435 -30.65 -20.16 -1.69
N PRO A 436 -31.88 -20.62 -1.94
CA PRO A 436 -32.24 -21.23 -3.21
C PRO A 436 -32.05 -20.26 -4.37
N PHE A 437 -31.44 -20.72 -5.45
CA PHE A 437 -31.38 -20.01 -6.73
C PHE A 437 -32.65 -20.28 -7.55
N ASP A 438 -33.00 -19.37 -8.44
CA ASP A 438 -34.12 -19.56 -9.38
C ASP A 438 -33.83 -20.69 -10.37
N ALA A 439 -32.55 -20.92 -10.69
CA ALA A 439 -32.06 -22.08 -11.43
C ALA A 439 -30.62 -22.42 -11.05
N VAL A 440 -30.27 -23.70 -11.16
CA VAL A 440 -28.89 -24.19 -10.96
C VAL A 440 -28.48 -25.02 -12.18
N ILE A 441 -27.58 -24.45 -12.98
CA ILE A 441 -27.04 -25.09 -14.16
C ILE A 441 -25.78 -25.84 -13.78
N ARG A 442 -25.77 -27.16 -13.98
CA ARG A 442 -24.59 -28.00 -13.76
C ARG A 442 -23.88 -28.28 -15.07
N VAL A 443 -22.61 -27.94 -15.15
CA VAL A 443 -21.74 -28.19 -16.30
C VAL A 443 -20.73 -29.27 -15.94
N ALA A 444 -20.60 -30.29 -16.79
CA ALA A 444 -19.61 -31.34 -16.65
C ALA A 444 -18.96 -31.59 -18.01
N GLY A 445 -17.64 -31.38 -18.11
CA GLY A 445 -16.95 -31.36 -19.40
C GLY A 445 -17.43 -30.18 -20.26
N ASN A 446 -17.84 -30.47 -21.50
CA ASN A 446 -18.35 -29.46 -22.46
C ASN A 446 -19.89 -29.47 -22.57
N ALA A 447 -20.60 -30.00 -21.58
CA ALA A 447 -22.06 -30.16 -21.63
C ALA A 447 -22.76 -29.70 -20.34
N VAL A 448 -23.98 -29.17 -20.49
CA VAL A 448 -24.92 -28.96 -19.39
C VAL A 448 -25.59 -30.30 -19.07
N VAL A 449 -25.44 -30.76 -17.83
CA VAL A 449 -25.89 -32.09 -17.39
C VAL A 449 -27.11 -32.05 -16.47
N ALA A 450 -27.46 -30.86 -15.95
CA ALA A 450 -28.71 -30.58 -15.25
C ALA A 450 -29.00 -29.08 -15.33
N GLY A 451 -30.27 -28.70 -15.41
CA GLY A 451 -30.72 -27.30 -15.48
C GLY A 451 -32.08 -27.12 -14.85
#